data_AF-A0A933LGH3-F1
#
_entry.id   AF-A0A933LGH3-F1
#
_cell.length_a   1.000
_cell.length_b   1.000
_cell.length_c   1.000
_cell.angle_alpha   90.00
_cell.angle_beta   90.00
_cell.angle_gamma   90.00
#
_symmetry.space_group_name_H-M   'P 1'
#
loop_
_entity.id
_entity.type
_entity.pdbx_description
1 polymer ?
#
loop_
_entity_poly.entity_id
_entity_poly.type
_entity_poly.pdbx_seq_one_letter_code
_entity_poly.pdbx_strand_id
1 'polypeptide(L)'
;MATILLLLPAIFWPAALAVAADSRTASPADRRLFVVGSDQMVWLIVGDWDKDHDQIASRFWYREATSDRIRPATSIDPPLYRIHSCALAGQTLHVFFENQTHYRYTRNREWRAHQLPNRALPLALAGESEGQLSRLWAVVSAEVGAQVEAEWQERLKHLATAPVDSAVPRLSISALPAAAEAERVPRIVMYDGVAWQPGIGTPPACGQADGIWLAVADGRFHLFWRPAGQEMEIRYARHADGQWSLGPPIATPNFVHRADAAITNKQVVLATIVKAPDEPHRQCVQWTRSVAADAQEPWNRLPPLLTENGDELVLSTRTALGLFSDRLALLRLGDKGPEAGFWLAASGGKPDQAFAALPVSTASDGRSQNRNVRDFLTTVAVAAMLLLVFWRRQESIAAPVNLPAGLQVVGPAKRTLAFMIDAAPALAIMLWWWFGPISTYYHEFRAAAAGGEQPADAPREVVWAWFWFRVIYTAYCTAFEGFLAATPGKRLLGCQVLSETLDRANLLQIGVRNVARMIELEPYLKIWPFLFVILFTRNRQRMGDLLARTIVVEHQTVVPSDPDRGTDPPPED
;
A
#
# COMPACT_ATOMS: atom_id res chain seq x y z
N MET A 1 -59.31 -6.40 -39.73
CA MET A 1 -59.76 -7.53 -38.89
C MET A 1 -58.57 -8.41 -38.58
N ALA A 2 -57.99 -8.28 -37.39
CA ALA A 2 -57.28 -9.34 -36.65
C ALA A 2 -56.71 -8.70 -35.37
N THR A 3 -57.31 -9.09 -34.26
CA THR A 3 -56.99 -8.74 -32.88
C THR A 3 -55.98 -9.76 -32.34
N ILE A 4 -55.02 -9.34 -31.48
CA ILE A 4 -54.47 -10.03 -30.29
C ILE A 4 -53.37 -9.08 -29.73
N LEU A 5 -53.66 -8.32 -28.67
CA LEU A 5 -53.40 -8.59 -27.24
C LEU A 5 -51.91 -8.76 -26.89
N LEU A 6 -51.31 -7.77 -26.21
CA LEU A 6 -50.21 -7.97 -25.27
C LEU A 6 -50.22 -6.90 -24.16
N LEU A 7 -50.10 -7.40 -22.94
CA LEU A 7 -50.28 -6.78 -21.64
C LEU A 7 -49.23 -5.70 -21.28
N LEU A 8 -49.69 -4.60 -20.66
CA LEU A 8 -48.88 -3.67 -19.89
C LEU A 8 -49.05 -3.96 -18.39
N PRO A 9 -47.98 -4.12 -17.58
CA PRO A 9 -48.09 -4.02 -16.14
C PRO A 9 -47.91 -2.55 -15.72
N ALA A 10 -48.91 -2.05 -14.99
CA ALA A 10 -48.81 -0.82 -14.23
C ALA A 10 -47.79 -1.00 -13.10
N ILE A 11 -46.66 -0.29 -13.19
CA ILE A 11 -45.67 -0.22 -12.12
C ILE A 11 -46.14 0.83 -11.12
N PHE A 12 -46.55 0.35 -9.94
CA PHE A 12 -46.76 1.16 -8.75
C PHE A 12 -45.43 1.79 -8.33
N TRP A 13 -45.38 3.13 -8.29
CA TRP A 13 -44.30 3.89 -7.68
C TRP A 13 -44.54 3.92 -6.16
N PRO A 14 -43.63 3.45 -5.29
CA PRO A 14 -43.78 3.71 -3.87
C PRO A 14 -43.44 5.18 -3.61
N ALA A 15 -44.37 5.91 -3.02
CA ALA A 15 -44.11 7.23 -2.46
C ALA A 15 -43.04 7.08 -1.37
N ALA A 16 -41.82 7.54 -1.67
CA ALA A 16 -40.77 7.67 -0.67
C ALA A 16 -41.19 8.75 0.32
N LEU A 17 -41.58 8.33 1.52
CA LEU A 17 -41.62 9.18 2.70
C LEU A 17 -40.19 9.63 2.99
N ALA A 18 -39.82 10.79 2.46
CA ALA A 18 -38.62 11.52 2.88
C ALA A 18 -38.85 11.96 4.32
N VAL A 19 -38.33 11.17 5.26
CA VAL A 19 -38.10 11.64 6.63
C VAL A 19 -37.13 12.80 6.49
N ALA A 20 -37.60 14.02 6.76
CA ALA A 20 -36.75 15.19 6.89
C ALA A 20 -35.80 14.94 8.07
N ALA A 21 -34.63 14.42 7.76
CA ALA A 21 -33.52 14.38 8.68
C ALA A 21 -33.20 15.83 9.02
N ASP A 22 -33.24 16.15 10.32
CA ASP A 22 -32.91 17.46 10.88
C ASP A 22 -31.47 17.80 10.48
N SER A 23 -31.32 18.53 9.36
CA SER A 23 -30.04 18.87 8.74
C SER A 23 -29.38 19.98 9.55
N ARG A 24 -28.88 19.63 10.74
CA ARG A 24 -27.93 20.48 11.44
C ARG A 24 -26.67 20.53 10.59
N THR A 25 -26.49 21.63 9.89
CA THR A 25 -25.28 21.95 9.14
C THR A 25 -24.08 21.75 10.06
N ALA A 26 -23.28 20.71 9.79
CA ALA A 26 -22.07 20.46 10.53
C ALA A 26 -21.14 21.67 10.34
N SER A 27 -20.91 22.42 11.40
CA SER A 27 -20.01 23.57 11.36
C SER A 27 -18.60 23.09 10.96
N PRO A 28 -17.80 23.88 10.21
CA PRO A 28 -16.37 23.64 9.95
C PRO A 28 -15.54 23.31 11.21
N ALA A 29 -16.12 23.48 12.40
CA ALA A 29 -15.60 23.07 13.68
C ALA A 29 -15.55 21.54 13.94
N ASP A 30 -16.22 20.68 13.16
CA ASP A 30 -16.32 19.23 13.42
C ASP A 30 -15.15 18.40 12.85
N ARG A 31 -13.94 18.96 12.81
CA ARG A 31 -12.75 18.18 12.45
C ARG A 31 -12.50 17.10 13.50
N ARG A 32 -12.47 15.84 13.06
CA ARG A 32 -12.18 14.69 13.92
C ARG A 32 -10.76 14.19 13.70
N LEU A 33 -10.08 13.92 14.81
CA LEU A 33 -8.72 13.37 14.81
C LEU A 33 -8.76 11.97 15.40
N PHE A 34 -8.01 11.06 14.80
CA PHE A 34 -7.75 9.73 15.35
C PHE A 34 -6.26 9.42 15.27
N VAL A 35 -5.76 8.76 16.30
CA VAL A 35 -4.43 8.17 16.34
C VAL A 35 -4.63 6.74 16.75
N VAL A 36 -4.14 5.82 15.95
CA VAL A 36 -4.26 4.39 16.21
C VAL A 36 -2.87 3.82 16.04
N GLY A 37 -2.36 3.11 17.03
CA GLY A 37 -1.05 2.48 16.96
C GLY A 37 -1.08 1.00 17.27
N SER A 38 0.03 0.36 16.92
CA SER A 38 0.40 -1.03 17.20
C SER A 38 1.88 -1.05 17.59
N ASP A 39 2.45 -2.22 17.80
CA ASP A 39 3.90 -2.41 17.94
C ASP A 39 4.69 -2.03 16.67
N GLN A 40 4.09 -2.16 15.49
CA GLN A 40 4.78 -1.99 14.20
C GLN A 40 4.52 -0.67 13.50
N MET A 41 3.33 -0.09 13.67
CA MET A 41 2.95 1.14 12.98
C MET A 41 1.93 1.98 13.73
N VAL A 42 1.89 3.27 13.42
CA VAL A 42 0.84 4.21 13.81
C VAL A 42 0.19 4.80 12.57
N TRP A 43 -1.13 4.93 12.63
CA TRP A 43 -1.94 5.67 11.68
C TRP A 43 -2.45 6.96 12.33
N LEU A 44 -2.31 8.06 11.62
CA LEU A 44 -2.80 9.38 11.98
C LEU A 44 -3.91 9.73 11.00
N ILE A 45 -5.09 10.06 11.50
CA ILE A 45 -6.29 10.27 10.68
C ILE A 45 -6.85 11.65 10.98
N VAL A 46 -7.02 12.45 9.94
CA VAL A 46 -7.60 13.78 10.01
C VAL A 46 -8.86 13.79 9.15
N GLY A 47 -10.02 13.88 9.80
CA GLY A 47 -11.30 14.13 9.15
C GLY A 47 -11.51 15.62 8.93
N ASP A 48 -11.50 16.04 7.67
CA ASP A 48 -11.81 17.40 7.25
C ASP A 48 -13.20 17.45 6.60
N TRP A 49 -13.94 18.53 6.84
CA TRP A 49 -15.20 18.77 6.13
C TRP A 49 -14.94 19.08 4.67
N ASP A 50 -15.46 18.24 3.78
CA ASP A 50 -15.46 18.44 2.34
C ASP A 50 -16.74 19.18 1.94
N LYS A 51 -16.58 20.43 1.52
CA LYS A 51 -17.69 21.29 1.11
C LYS A 51 -18.37 20.81 -0.17
N ASP A 52 -17.63 20.12 -1.05
CA ASP A 52 -18.15 19.73 -2.35
C ASP A 52 -19.12 18.54 -2.23
N HIS A 53 -18.89 17.67 -1.23
CA HIS A 53 -19.67 16.46 -0.99
C HIS A 53 -20.58 16.54 0.25
N ASP A 54 -20.56 17.66 0.99
CA ASP A 54 -21.28 17.86 2.25
C ASP A 54 -21.00 16.74 3.28
N GLN A 55 -19.76 16.25 3.30
CA GLN A 55 -19.34 15.04 4.02
C GLN A 55 -17.96 15.22 4.65
N ILE A 56 -17.60 14.37 5.62
CA ILE A 56 -16.27 14.38 6.23
C ILE A 56 -15.35 13.47 5.41
N ALA A 57 -14.34 14.06 4.75
CA ALA A 57 -13.28 13.34 4.08
C ALA A 57 -12.14 13.03 5.07
N SER A 58 -11.85 11.75 5.28
CA SER A 58 -10.75 11.32 6.17
C SER A 58 -9.46 11.14 5.39
N ARG A 59 -8.42 11.89 5.76
CA ARG A 59 -7.07 11.73 5.23
C ARG A 59 -6.24 10.89 6.18
N PHE A 60 -5.41 10.02 5.61
CA PHE A 60 -4.59 9.08 6.37
C PHE A 60 -3.11 9.35 6.19
N TRP A 61 -2.39 9.28 7.28
CA TRP A 61 -0.93 9.19 7.32
C TRP A 61 -0.55 7.99 8.16
N TYR A 62 0.65 7.48 7.94
CA TYR A 62 1.21 6.41 8.75
C TYR A 62 2.68 6.64 9.05
N ARG A 63 3.17 6.03 10.13
CA ARG A 63 4.58 5.94 10.48
C ARG A 63 4.87 4.51 10.95
N GLU A 64 5.99 3.97 10.51
CA GLU A 64 6.47 2.64 10.91
C GLU A 64 7.40 2.76 12.13
N ALA A 65 7.43 1.76 13.01
CA ALA A 65 8.23 1.78 14.25
C ALA A 65 9.73 1.99 13.98
N THR A 66 10.20 1.51 12.84
CA THR A 66 11.60 1.62 12.39
C THR A 66 11.90 2.92 11.64
N SER A 67 10.93 3.85 11.51
CA SER A 67 11.10 5.08 10.75
C SER A 67 10.63 6.30 11.53
N ASP A 68 11.40 7.38 11.46
CA ASP A 68 10.99 8.67 12.04
C ASP A 68 10.09 9.51 11.13
N ARG A 69 9.80 9.00 9.95
CA ARG A 69 9.06 9.74 8.93
C ARG A 69 7.59 9.33 8.92
N ILE A 70 6.74 10.34 9.03
CA ILE A 70 5.32 10.21 8.74
C ILE A 70 5.13 10.30 7.23
N ARG A 71 4.38 9.37 6.64
CA ARG A 71 4.08 9.32 5.20
C ARG A 71 2.56 9.42 4.97
N PRO A 72 2.10 10.18 3.97
CA PRO A 72 0.69 10.15 3.57
C PRO A 72 0.36 8.80 2.91
N ALA A 73 -0.83 8.25 3.17
CA ALA A 73 -1.31 7.05 2.50
C ALA A 73 -1.98 7.41 1.17
N THR A 74 -1.18 7.73 0.16
CA THR A 74 -1.63 8.31 -1.13
C THR A 74 -2.43 7.36 -2.03
N SER A 75 -2.46 6.07 -1.70
CA SER A 75 -3.15 5.04 -2.47
C SER A 75 -4.60 4.81 -2.01
N ILE A 76 -5.01 5.44 -0.91
CA ILE A 76 -6.34 5.29 -0.32
C ILE A 76 -7.15 6.54 -0.68
N ASP A 77 -8.28 6.33 -1.34
CA ASP A 77 -9.23 7.39 -1.58
C ASP A 77 -9.82 7.84 -0.24
N PRO A 78 -9.88 9.15 0.06
CA PRO A 78 -10.43 9.63 1.32
C PRO A 78 -11.91 9.19 1.45
N PRO A 79 -12.27 8.35 2.43
CA PRO A 79 -13.64 7.94 2.62
C PRO A 79 -14.45 9.16 3.08
N LEU A 80 -15.64 9.30 2.51
CA LEU A 80 -16.57 10.40 2.78
C LEU A 80 -17.49 10.13 3.98
N TYR A 81 -17.13 9.17 4.84
CA TYR A 81 -17.93 8.79 6.00
C TYR A 81 -17.24 9.14 7.30
N ARG A 82 -18.05 9.50 8.30
CA ARG A 82 -17.58 9.80 9.65
C ARG A 82 -17.09 8.52 10.33
N ILE A 83 -15.86 8.54 10.84
CA ILE A 83 -15.31 7.42 11.58
C ILE A 83 -15.96 7.36 12.97
N HIS A 84 -16.48 6.18 13.31
CA HIS A 84 -16.97 5.84 14.65
C HIS A 84 -15.82 5.36 15.53
N SER A 85 -15.09 4.34 15.07
CA SER A 85 -13.97 3.75 15.80
C SER A 85 -12.97 3.11 14.86
N CYS A 86 -11.72 2.98 15.30
CA CYS A 86 -10.67 2.34 14.53
C CYS A 86 -9.63 1.68 15.43
N ALA A 87 -8.99 0.62 14.93
CA ALA A 87 -7.92 -0.11 15.61
C ALA A 87 -6.93 -0.71 14.61
N LEU A 88 -5.72 -1.02 15.05
CA LEU A 88 -4.69 -1.66 14.23
C LEU A 88 -4.47 -3.10 14.68
N ALA A 89 -4.66 -4.04 13.75
CA ALA A 89 -4.26 -5.44 13.92
C ALA A 89 -3.05 -5.70 13.00
N GLY A 90 -1.86 -5.86 13.58
CA GLY A 90 -0.61 -5.83 12.82
C GLY A 90 -0.46 -4.52 12.05
N GLN A 91 -0.27 -4.62 10.73
CA GLN A 91 -0.17 -3.46 9.84
C GLN A 91 -1.49 -3.04 9.18
N THR A 92 -2.60 -3.69 9.56
CA THR A 92 -3.91 -3.44 8.95
C THR A 92 -4.74 -2.53 9.84
N LEU A 93 -5.05 -1.33 9.34
CA LEU A 93 -5.97 -0.42 9.99
C LEU A 93 -7.40 -0.87 9.72
N HIS A 94 -8.15 -1.11 10.78
CA HIS A 94 -9.58 -1.41 10.74
C HIS A 94 -10.36 -0.15 11.11
N VAL A 95 -11.32 0.24 10.27
CA VAL A 95 -12.14 1.45 10.48
C VAL A 95 -13.60 1.07 10.40
N PHE A 96 -14.36 1.46 11.43
CA PHE A 96 -15.81 1.39 11.47
C PHE A 96 -16.34 2.80 11.32
N PHE A 97 -17.20 3.00 10.34
CA PHE A 97 -17.85 4.27 10.04
C PHE A 97 -19.23 4.34 10.67
N GLU A 98 -19.73 5.55 10.95
CA GLU A 98 -21.07 5.79 11.52
C GLU A 98 -22.20 5.28 10.60
N ASN A 99 -21.94 5.11 9.30
CA ASN A 99 -22.85 4.44 8.36
C ASN A 99 -22.86 2.91 8.51
N GLN A 100 -22.25 2.39 9.58
CA GLN A 100 -22.21 0.98 9.93
C GLN A 100 -21.44 0.10 8.93
N THR A 101 -20.44 0.68 8.27
CA THR A 101 -19.52 -0.05 7.41
C THR A 101 -18.14 -0.22 8.06
N HIS A 102 -17.59 -1.41 7.90
CA HIS A 102 -16.25 -1.81 8.32
C HIS A 102 -15.34 -1.99 7.11
N TYR A 103 -14.24 -1.24 7.08
CA TYR A 103 -13.19 -1.30 6.07
C TYR A 103 -11.83 -1.63 6.68
N ARG A 104 -10.97 -2.24 5.85
CA ARG A 104 -9.57 -2.52 6.13
C ARG A 104 -8.70 -1.70 5.22
N TYR A 105 -7.67 -1.11 5.79
CA TYR A 105 -6.69 -0.30 5.09
C TYR A 105 -5.30 -0.84 5.37
N THR A 106 -4.53 -0.97 4.32
CA THR A 106 -3.07 -1.16 4.36
C THR A 106 -2.43 0.01 3.61
N ARG A 107 -1.11 0.12 3.65
CA ARG A 107 -0.35 1.18 2.96
C ARG A 107 -0.76 1.43 1.51
N ASN A 108 -1.17 0.37 0.79
CA ASN A 108 -1.36 0.38 -0.66
C ASN A 108 -2.75 -0.08 -1.12
N ARG A 109 -3.64 -0.46 -0.19
CA ARG A 109 -4.91 -1.12 -0.54
C ARG A 109 -5.95 -0.86 0.53
N GLU A 110 -7.18 -0.72 0.08
CA GLU A 110 -8.38 -0.76 0.89
C GLU A 110 -9.28 -1.91 0.46
N TRP A 111 -10.06 -2.46 1.39
CA TRP A 111 -11.13 -3.38 1.06
C TRP A 111 -12.18 -3.41 2.17
N ARG A 112 -13.41 -3.76 1.79
CA ARG A 112 -14.50 -3.96 2.73
C ARG A 112 -14.27 -5.22 3.55
N ALA A 113 -14.42 -5.12 4.86
CA ALA A 113 -14.31 -6.24 5.78
C ALA A 113 -15.68 -6.81 6.15
N HIS A 114 -15.67 -7.97 6.80
CA HIS A 114 -16.90 -8.57 7.31
C HIS A 114 -17.50 -7.68 8.40
N GLN A 115 -18.80 -7.42 8.30
CA GLN A 115 -19.52 -6.55 9.22
C GLN A 115 -19.87 -7.33 10.48
N LEU A 116 -20.03 -6.62 11.60
CA LEU A 116 -20.69 -7.21 12.76
C LEU A 116 -22.17 -7.49 12.43
N PRO A 117 -22.82 -8.47 13.09
CA PRO A 117 -24.24 -8.73 12.93
C PRO A 117 -25.09 -7.47 13.09
N ASN A 118 -26.15 -7.37 12.29
CA ASN A 118 -27.01 -6.18 12.21
C ASN A 118 -26.27 -4.87 11.94
N ARG A 119 -25.05 -4.95 11.39
CA ARG A 119 -24.14 -3.83 11.18
C ARG A 119 -23.91 -3.02 12.48
N ALA A 120 -23.83 -3.71 13.60
CA ALA A 120 -23.55 -3.07 14.87
C ALA A 120 -22.19 -2.37 14.86
N LEU A 121 -22.08 -1.32 15.67
CA LEU A 121 -20.81 -0.62 15.92
C LEU A 121 -20.19 -1.13 17.22
N PRO A 122 -18.86 -1.32 17.26
CA PRO A 122 -18.18 -1.77 18.47
C PRO A 122 -18.17 -0.67 19.53
N LEU A 123 -18.19 -1.07 20.80
CA LEU A 123 -18.03 -0.21 21.97
C LEU A 123 -16.57 0.13 22.24
N ALA A 124 -15.67 -0.84 21.99
CA ALA A 124 -14.23 -0.66 22.05
C ALA A 124 -13.55 -1.61 21.05
N LEU A 125 -12.34 -1.28 20.62
CA LEU A 125 -11.54 -2.09 19.72
C LEU A 125 -10.11 -2.22 20.25
N ALA A 126 -9.48 -3.35 19.97
CA ALA A 126 -8.05 -3.56 20.15
C ALA A 126 -7.55 -4.49 19.06
N GLY A 127 -6.35 -4.30 18.55
CA GLY A 127 -5.73 -5.31 17.70
C GLY A 127 -4.60 -6.03 18.42
N GLU A 128 -4.33 -7.22 17.95
CA GLU A 128 -3.28 -8.10 18.45
C GLU A 128 -2.40 -8.56 17.29
N SER A 129 -1.09 -8.54 17.51
CA SER A 129 -0.07 -9.00 16.58
C SER A 129 0.69 -10.16 17.22
N GLU A 130 0.32 -11.40 16.92
CA GLU A 130 1.03 -12.59 17.41
C GLU A 130 1.76 -13.26 16.24
N GLY A 131 3.04 -12.93 16.07
CA GLY A 131 3.84 -13.40 14.94
C GLY A 131 3.28 -12.91 13.60
N GLN A 132 2.82 -13.84 12.75
CA GLN A 132 2.16 -13.49 11.47
C GLN A 132 0.63 -13.40 11.55
N LEU A 133 0.03 -13.76 12.69
CA LEU A 133 -1.40 -13.69 12.88
C LEU A 133 -1.77 -12.33 13.46
N SER A 134 -2.58 -11.59 12.72
CA SER A 134 -3.18 -10.34 13.19
C SER A 134 -4.65 -10.58 13.48
N ARG A 135 -5.07 -10.31 14.71
CA ARG A 135 -6.47 -10.43 15.14
C ARG A 135 -7.00 -9.07 15.55
N LEU A 136 -8.24 -8.79 15.20
CA LEU A 136 -8.96 -7.63 15.72
C LEU A 136 -9.95 -8.10 16.77
N TRP A 137 -9.91 -7.50 17.95
CA TRP A 137 -10.82 -7.73 19.05
C TRP A 137 -11.79 -6.57 19.18
N ALA A 138 -13.06 -6.86 19.42
CA ALA A 138 -14.10 -5.85 19.61
C ALA A 138 -14.92 -6.15 20.86
N VAL A 139 -15.15 -5.13 21.68
CA VAL A 139 -16.19 -5.17 22.71
C VAL A 139 -17.50 -4.76 22.05
N VAL A 140 -18.52 -5.61 22.15
CA VAL A 140 -19.84 -5.41 21.55
C VAL A 140 -20.94 -5.55 22.60
N SER A 141 -22.16 -5.14 22.27
CA SER A 141 -23.31 -5.38 23.14
C SER A 141 -23.56 -6.88 23.33
N ALA A 142 -24.25 -7.24 24.42
CA ALA A 142 -24.61 -8.62 24.72
C ALA A 142 -25.35 -9.30 23.55
N GLU A 143 -26.31 -8.60 22.95
CA GLU A 143 -27.12 -9.06 21.82
C GLU A 143 -26.25 -9.38 20.59
N VAL A 144 -25.37 -8.46 20.21
CA VAL A 144 -24.48 -8.64 19.05
C VAL A 144 -23.52 -9.80 19.30
N GLY A 145 -22.97 -9.92 20.52
CA GLY A 145 -22.11 -11.05 20.87
C GLY A 145 -22.85 -12.40 20.85
N ALA A 146 -24.14 -12.44 21.20
CA ALA A 146 -24.96 -13.64 21.09
C ALA A 146 -25.24 -14.02 19.62
N GLN A 147 -25.44 -13.02 18.75
CA GLN A 147 -25.61 -13.24 17.31
C GLN A 147 -24.32 -13.77 16.66
N VAL A 148 -23.16 -13.19 17.00
CA VAL A 148 -21.86 -13.69 16.53
C VAL A 148 -21.65 -15.15 16.92
N GLU A 149 -21.99 -15.53 18.17
CA GLU A 149 -21.94 -16.93 18.61
C GLU A 149 -22.87 -17.82 17.79
N ALA A 150 -24.13 -17.41 17.58
CA ALA A 150 -25.09 -18.19 16.81
C ALA A 150 -24.64 -18.43 15.35
N GLU A 151 -24.18 -17.38 14.66
CA GLU A 151 -23.65 -17.45 13.30
C GLU A 151 -22.39 -18.35 13.23
N TRP A 152 -21.52 -18.26 14.24
CA TRP A 152 -20.34 -19.11 14.34
C TRP A 152 -20.69 -20.59 14.53
N GLN A 153 -21.63 -20.90 15.42
CA GLN A 153 -22.10 -22.28 15.64
C GLN A 153 -22.76 -22.87 14.40
N GLU A 154 -23.54 -22.08 13.67
CA GLU A 154 -24.11 -22.49 12.38
C GLU A 154 -23.02 -22.80 11.36
N ARG A 155 -21.99 -21.95 11.27
CA ARG A 155 -20.82 -22.19 10.42
C ARG A 155 -20.08 -23.46 10.79
N LEU A 156 -19.89 -23.75 12.08
CA LEU A 156 -19.26 -24.99 12.53
C LEU A 156 -20.08 -26.22 12.14
N LYS A 157 -21.41 -26.16 12.24
CA LYS A 157 -22.31 -27.24 11.77
C LYS A 157 -22.20 -27.46 10.26
N HIS A 158 -22.12 -26.39 9.47
CA HIS A 158 -21.89 -26.49 8.03
C HIS A 158 -20.53 -27.10 7.69
N LEU A 159 -19.46 -26.71 8.41
CA LEU A 159 -18.13 -27.30 8.21
C LEU A 159 -18.06 -28.77 8.64
N ALA A 160 -18.80 -29.17 9.68
CA ALA A 160 -18.88 -30.55 10.11
C ALA A 160 -19.64 -31.47 9.13
N THR A 161 -20.52 -30.89 8.31
CA THR A 161 -21.31 -31.62 7.29
C THR A 161 -20.70 -31.53 5.89
N ALA A 162 -19.72 -30.67 5.67
CA ALA A 162 -19.01 -30.56 4.40
C ALA A 162 -18.16 -31.81 4.12
N PRO A 163 -18.11 -32.30 2.86
CA PRO A 163 -17.31 -33.46 2.49
C PRO A 163 -15.82 -33.28 2.82
N VAL A 164 -15.21 -34.35 3.34
CA VAL A 164 -13.90 -34.40 4.05
C VAL A 164 -12.68 -34.03 3.19
N ASP A 165 -12.85 -33.77 1.89
CA ASP A 165 -11.73 -33.47 0.98
C ASP A 165 -11.00 -32.14 1.29
N SER A 166 -11.46 -31.36 2.27
CA SER A 166 -10.82 -30.11 2.70
C SER A 166 -10.08 -30.31 4.02
N ALA A 167 -8.76 -30.51 3.96
CA ALA A 167 -7.88 -30.61 5.13
C ALA A 167 -7.75 -29.28 5.88
N VAL A 168 -8.82 -28.82 6.55
CA VAL A 168 -8.79 -27.64 7.42
C VAL A 168 -8.56 -28.09 8.87
N PRO A 169 -7.54 -27.56 9.57
CA PRO A 169 -7.28 -27.91 10.97
C PRO A 169 -8.47 -27.54 11.87
N ARG A 170 -8.92 -28.50 12.68
CA ARG A 170 -10.00 -28.31 13.67
C ARG A 170 -9.45 -27.59 14.90
N LEU A 171 -9.93 -26.38 15.17
CA LEU A 171 -9.72 -25.68 16.44
C LEU A 171 -10.73 -26.17 17.48
N SER A 172 -10.25 -26.59 18.65
CA SER A 172 -11.09 -26.99 19.79
C SER A 172 -11.31 -25.78 20.70
N ILE A 173 -12.55 -25.33 20.87
CA ILE A 173 -12.89 -24.20 21.74
C ILE A 173 -13.88 -24.68 22.82
N SER A 174 -13.64 -24.26 24.07
CA SER A 174 -14.45 -24.61 25.23
C SER A 174 -15.81 -23.89 25.20
N ALA A 175 -16.89 -24.59 25.54
CA ALA A 175 -18.25 -24.04 25.52
C ALA A 175 -18.45 -22.95 26.59
N LEU A 176 -19.09 -21.84 26.22
CA LEU A 176 -19.44 -20.74 27.12
C LEU A 176 -20.72 -21.04 27.96
N PRO A 177 -20.86 -20.49 29.17
CA PRO A 177 -22.02 -20.70 30.05
C PRO A 177 -23.34 -20.09 29.51
N ALA A 178 -24.48 -20.61 29.99
CA ALA A 178 -25.84 -20.38 29.47
C ALA A 178 -26.41 -18.95 29.66
N ALA A 179 -27.39 -18.60 28.81
CA ALA A 179 -27.75 -17.24 28.38
C ALA A 179 -28.58 -16.34 29.34
N ALA A 180 -29.08 -16.80 30.49
CA ALA A 180 -30.17 -16.12 31.18
C ALA A 180 -29.79 -14.87 32.03
N GLU A 181 -28.56 -14.76 32.55
CA GLU A 181 -28.05 -13.53 33.21
C GLU A 181 -27.22 -12.63 32.28
N ALA A 182 -27.07 -13.05 31.02
CA ALA A 182 -26.09 -12.49 30.09
C ALA A 182 -26.59 -11.28 29.27
N GLU A 183 -27.82 -10.80 29.49
CA GLU A 183 -28.49 -9.86 28.57
C GLU A 183 -27.94 -8.43 28.58
N ARG A 184 -27.16 -8.03 29.60
CA ARG A 184 -26.66 -6.63 29.70
C ARG A 184 -25.15 -6.48 29.72
N VAL A 185 -24.41 -7.59 29.81
CA VAL A 185 -22.96 -7.54 29.94
C VAL A 185 -22.34 -7.55 28.54
N PRO A 186 -21.52 -6.53 28.18
CA PRO A 186 -20.81 -6.52 26.90
C PRO A 186 -20.01 -7.81 26.68
N ARG A 187 -19.79 -8.19 25.43
CA ARG A 187 -19.01 -9.38 25.06
C ARG A 187 -17.80 -8.98 24.24
N ILE A 188 -16.71 -9.73 24.35
CA ILE A 188 -15.58 -9.58 23.44
C ILE A 188 -15.74 -10.59 22.31
N VAL A 189 -15.61 -10.13 21.07
CA VAL A 189 -15.61 -10.94 19.85
C VAL A 189 -14.29 -10.74 19.11
N MET A 190 -13.88 -11.74 18.34
CA MET A 190 -12.64 -11.76 17.58
C MET A 190 -12.92 -11.73 16.09
N TYR A 191 -12.16 -10.97 15.33
CA TYR A 191 -12.14 -11.01 13.87
C TYR A 191 -10.80 -11.56 13.41
N ASP A 192 -10.84 -12.70 12.72
CA ASP A 192 -9.67 -13.42 12.21
C ASP A 192 -9.22 -12.96 10.80
N GLY A 193 -9.83 -11.89 10.28
CA GLY A 193 -9.61 -11.40 8.92
C GLY A 193 -10.58 -11.99 7.89
N VAL A 194 -11.41 -12.97 8.27
CA VAL A 194 -12.44 -13.60 7.44
C VAL A 194 -13.83 -13.39 8.05
N ALA A 195 -14.03 -13.75 9.31
CA ALA A 195 -15.31 -13.62 10.00
C ALA A 195 -15.15 -13.25 11.48
N TRP A 196 -16.25 -12.81 12.07
CA TRP A 196 -16.35 -12.62 13.51
C TRP A 196 -16.57 -13.98 14.18
N GLN A 197 -15.91 -14.16 15.32
CA GLN A 197 -15.97 -15.35 16.15
C GLN A 197 -16.25 -14.91 17.59
N PRO A 198 -16.93 -15.75 18.38
CA PRO A 198 -17.08 -15.49 19.80
C PRO A 198 -15.71 -15.47 20.49
N GLY A 199 -15.53 -14.51 21.41
CA GLY A 199 -14.33 -14.37 22.22
C GLY A 199 -14.63 -14.67 23.69
N ILE A 200 -14.02 -13.88 24.57
CA ILE A 200 -14.20 -14.01 26.02
C ILE A 200 -15.36 -13.15 26.53
N GLY A 201 -16.00 -13.56 27.63
CA GLY A 201 -16.95 -12.69 28.34
C GLY A 201 -16.24 -11.46 28.93
N THR A 202 -16.98 -10.41 29.29
CA THR A 202 -16.44 -9.29 30.08
C THR A 202 -16.87 -9.40 31.55
N PRO A 203 -16.19 -8.71 32.48
CA PRO A 203 -16.62 -8.64 33.87
C PRO A 203 -18.04 -8.05 33.99
N PRO A 204 -18.92 -8.60 34.86
CA PRO A 204 -20.28 -8.09 35.04
C PRO A 204 -20.37 -6.59 35.37
N ALA A 205 -19.37 -6.06 36.08
CA ALA A 205 -19.24 -4.65 36.43
C ALA A 205 -19.13 -3.69 35.22
N CYS A 206 -18.89 -4.22 34.01
CA CYS A 206 -18.82 -3.44 32.77
C CYS A 206 -20.21 -3.12 32.17
N GLY A 207 -21.29 -3.74 32.65
CA GLY A 207 -22.64 -3.61 32.08
C GLY A 207 -23.27 -2.21 32.11
N GLN A 208 -22.69 -1.27 32.88
CA GLN A 208 -23.16 0.12 33.00
C GLN A 208 -22.02 1.13 32.75
N ALA A 209 -21.13 0.82 31.81
CA ALA A 209 -20.01 1.68 31.48
C ALA A 209 -20.39 2.80 30.49
N ASP A 210 -19.98 4.04 30.78
CA ASP A 210 -20.09 5.19 29.87
C ASP A 210 -18.95 5.23 28.83
N GLY A 211 -17.88 4.47 29.07
CA GLY A 211 -16.73 4.36 28.19
C GLY A 211 -15.98 3.08 28.47
N ILE A 212 -15.50 2.42 27.41
CA ILE A 212 -14.77 1.16 27.48
C ILE A 212 -13.53 1.27 26.61
N TRP A 213 -12.40 0.79 27.13
CA TRP A 213 -11.13 0.70 26.41
C TRP A 213 -10.56 -0.70 26.61
N LEU A 214 -9.94 -1.23 25.56
CA LEU A 214 -9.42 -2.59 25.52
C LEU A 214 -7.97 -2.55 25.07
N ALA A 215 -7.11 -3.29 25.75
CA ALA A 215 -5.74 -3.57 25.32
C ALA A 215 -5.51 -5.09 25.31
N VAL A 216 -4.93 -5.61 24.24
CA VAL A 216 -4.67 -7.04 24.04
C VAL A 216 -3.26 -7.25 23.52
N ALA A 217 -2.51 -8.17 24.12
CA ALA A 217 -1.27 -8.70 23.56
C ALA A 217 -0.96 -10.09 24.12
N ASP A 218 -0.54 -11.00 23.26
CA ASP A 218 -0.17 -12.38 23.61
C ASP A 218 -1.30 -13.10 24.40
N GLY A 219 -2.55 -12.96 23.96
CA GLY A 219 -3.73 -13.56 24.61
C GLY A 219 -4.09 -12.98 25.98
N ARG A 220 -3.40 -11.92 26.43
CA ARG A 220 -3.70 -11.21 27.69
C ARG A 220 -4.62 -10.04 27.40
N PHE A 221 -5.74 -9.97 28.13
CA PHE A 221 -6.72 -8.90 27.94
C PHE A 221 -6.73 -7.99 29.16
N HIS A 222 -6.70 -6.69 28.87
CA HIS A 222 -6.79 -5.63 29.86
C HIS A 222 -7.97 -4.75 29.49
N LEU A 223 -8.99 -4.76 30.33
CA LEU A 223 -10.23 -4.02 30.11
C LEU A 223 -10.31 -2.86 31.08
N PHE A 224 -10.56 -1.68 30.54
CA PHE A 224 -10.76 -0.45 31.29
C PHE A 224 -12.16 0.06 31.00
N TRP A 225 -12.85 0.55 32.03
CA TRP A 225 -14.14 1.17 31.83
C TRP A 225 -14.41 2.26 32.84
N ARG A 226 -15.22 3.23 32.44
CA ARG A 226 -15.72 4.28 33.32
C ARG A 226 -17.16 3.95 33.73
N PRO A 227 -17.45 3.67 35.00
CA PRO A 227 -18.81 3.42 35.46
C PRO A 227 -19.71 4.65 35.27
N ALA A 228 -20.97 4.44 34.96
CA ALA A 228 -21.97 5.50 34.88
C ALA A 228 -22.02 6.31 36.18
N GLY A 229 -21.90 7.64 36.07
CA GLY A 229 -21.93 8.57 37.19
C GLY A 229 -20.63 8.67 38.01
N GLN A 230 -19.58 7.92 37.68
CA GLN A 230 -18.25 8.04 38.30
C GLN A 230 -17.25 8.67 37.32
N GLU A 231 -17.41 9.97 37.07
CA GLU A 231 -16.67 10.69 36.02
C GLU A 231 -15.14 10.72 36.18
N MET A 232 -14.66 10.60 37.42
CA MET A 232 -13.25 10.72 37.80
C MET A 232 -12.60 9.37 38.20
N GLU A 233 -13.23 8.26 37.85
CA GLU A 233 -12.74 6.93 38.18
C GLU A 233 -12.78 5.99 36.97
N ILE A 234 -11.63 5.38 36.65
CA ILE A 234 -11.55 4.30 35.65
C ILE A 234 -11.34 2.99 36.39
N ARG A 235 -12.25 2.03 36.18
CA ARG A 235 -12.12 0.66 36.67
C ARG A 235 -11.26 -0.16 35.72
N TYR A 236 -10.64 -1.21 36.25
CA TYR A 236 -9.72 -2.06 35.52
C TYR A 236 -9.90 -3.53 35.88
N ALA A 237 -9.80 -4.39 34.86
CA ALA A 237 -9.75 -5.84 35.02
C ALA A 237 -8.73 -6.45 34.05
N ARG A 238 -8.11 -7.56 34.47
CA ARG A 238 -7.21 -8.37 33.66
C ARG A 238 -7.77 -9.76 33.48
N HIS A 239 -7.77 -10.27 32.25
CA HIS A 239 -8.05 -11.67 31.95
C HIS A 239 -6.74 -12.43 31.82
N ALA A 240 -6.54 -13.41 32.69
CA ALA A 240 -5.43 -14.36 32.65
C ALA A 240 -5.94 -15.73 33.08
N ASP A 241 -5.40 -16.80 32.50
CA ASP A 241 -5.73 -18.18 32.87
C ASP A 241 -7.23 -18.50 32.85
N GLY A 242 -7.97 -17.89 31.91
CA GLY A 242 -9.41 -18.09 31.73
C GLY A 242 -10.29 -17.36 32.75
N GLN A 243 -9.73 -16.50 33.61
CA GLN A 243 -10.46 -15.77 34.63
C GLN A 243 -10.18 -14.27 34.59
N TRP A 244 -11.22 -13.48 34.87
CA TRP A 244 -11.08 -12.05 35.11
C TRP A 244 -10.72 -11.77 36.56
N SER A 245 -9.70 -10.95 36.76
CA SER A 245 -9.30 -10.42 38.06
C SER A 245 -9.49 -8.90 38.06
N LEU A 246 -10.25 -8.38 39.03
CA LEU A 246 -10.43 -6.94 39.22
C LEU A 246 -9.19 -6.36 39.87
N GLY A 247 -8.69 -5.25 39.33
CA GLY A 247 -7.59 -4.51 39.96
C GLY A 247 -8.04 -3.20 40.61
N PRO A 248 -7.10 -2.46 41.21
CA PRO A 248 -7.42 -1.21 41.88
C PRO A 248 -7.91 -0.18 40.85
N PRO A 249 -8.88 0.67 41.22
CA PRO A 249 -9.36 1.74 40.35
C PRO A 249 -8.29 2.81 40.14
N ILE A 250 -8.39 3.49 39.01
CA ILE A 250 -7.52 4.60 38.63
C ILE A 250 -8.30 5.89 38.85
N ALA A 251 -7.91 6.65 39.87
CA ALA A 251 -8.44 7.98 40.10
C ALA A 251 -7.86 8.95 39.06
N THR A 252 -8.72 9.57 38.27
CA THR A 252 -8.32 10.60 37.31
C THR A 252 -8.50 11.98 37.94
N PRO A 253 -7.61 12.94 37.67
CA PRO A 253 -7.69 14.25 38.32
C PRO A 253 -8.94 15.04 37.91
N ASN A 254 -9.49 14.76 36.71
CA ASN A 254 -10.68 15.41 36.17
C ASN A 254 -11.44 14.47 35.22
N PHE A 255 -12.52 14.98 34.62
CA PHE A 255 -13.30 14.29 33.58
C PHE A 255 -12.43 13.84 32.41
N VAL A 256 -12.49 12.54 32.13
CA VAL A 256 -11.81 11.89 31.01
C VAL A 256 -12.58 12.13 29.72
N HIS A 257 -12.01 12.94 28.82
CA HIS A 257 -12.62 13.19 27.52
C HIS A 257 -12.27 12.10 26.50
N ARG A 258 -11.05 11.58 26.56
CA ARG A 258 -10.58 10.51 25.68
C ARG A 258 -9.55 9.69 26.43
N ALA A 259 -9.52 8.39 26.19
CA ALA A 259 -8.46 7.52 26.65
C ALA A 259 -8.05 6.57 25.54
N ASP A 260 -6.84 6.03 25.66
CA ASP A 260 -6.36 4.88 24.91
C ASP A 260 -5.55 3.99 25.84
N ALA A 261 -5.56 2.69 25.55
CA ALA A 261 -4.85 1.69 26.32
C ALA A 261 -4.11 0.74 25.39
N ALA A 262 -2.87 0.43 25.72
CA ALA A 262 -2.08 -0.54 24.97
C ALA A 262 -1.08 -1.26 25.88
N ILE A 263 -0.53 -2.34 25.36
CA ILE A 263 0.56 -3.07 25.98
C ILE A 263 1.83 -2.77 25.20
N THR A 264 2.83 -2.22 25.86
CA THR A 264 4.11 -1.86 25.28
C THR A 264 5.26 -2.17 26.22
N ASN A 265 6.35 -2.75 25.72
CA ASN A 265 7.54 -3.08 26.52
C ASN A 265 7.23 -3.80 27.84
N LYS A 266 6.30 -4.78 27.81
CA LYS A 266 5.81 -5.51 28.99
C LYS A 266 5.14 -4.63 30.07
N GLN A 267 4.71 -3.44 29.70
CA GLN A 267 3.92 -2.52 30.50
C GLN A 267 2.53 -2.35 29.87
N VAL A 268 1.51 -2.29 30.70
CA VAL A 268 0.19 -1.82 30.33
C VAL A 268 0.18 -0.32 30.55
N VAL A 269 -0.10 0.45 29.51
CA VAL A 269 -0.16 1.91 29.58
C VAL A 269 -1.59 2.36 29.31
N LEU A 270 -2.12 3.19 30.20
CA LEU A 270 -3.36 3.93 30.00
C LEU A 270 -3.02 5.41 29.88
N ALA A 271 -3.38 6.02 28.75
CA ALA A 271 -3.21 7.45 28.51
C ALA A 271 -4.59 8.11 28.38
N THR A 272 -4.79 9.23 29.06
CA THR A 272 -6.07 9.96 29.06
C THR A 272 -5.85 11.43 28.73
N ILE A 273 -6.79 12.04 28.02
CA ILE A 273 -6.94 13.49 27.92
C ILE A 273 -8.03 13.90 28.90
N VAL A 274 -7.65 14.70 29.89
CA VAL A 274 -8.54 15.23 30.93
C VAL A 274 -8.74 16.73 30.73
N LYS A 275 -9.94 17.23 31.05
CA LYS A 275 -10.26 18.67 31.03
C LYS A 275 -9.93 19.28 32.40
N ALA A 276 -9.13 20.34 32.46
CA ALA A 276 -8.92 21.05 33.72
C ALA A 276 -10.24 21.74 34.19
N PRO A 277 -10.48 21.90 35.50
CA PRO A 277 -11.74 22.47 36.02
C PRO A 277 -12.01 23.88 35.50
N ASP A 278 -10.98 24.72 35.47
CA ASP A 278 -11.10 26.17 35.28
C ASP A 278 -10.43 26.68 34.00
N GLU A 279 -9.81 25.81 33.21
CA GLU A 279 -9.07 26.20 32.02
C GLU A 279 -9.67 25.61 30.73
N PRO A 280 -9.62 26.34 29.60
CA PRO A 280 -9.96 25.79 28.28
C PRO A 280 -8.99 24.69 27.84
N HIS A 281 -7.90 24.52 28.58
CA HIS A 281 -6.79 23.65 28.31
C HIS A 281 -7.04 22.22 28.78
N ARG A 282 -6.44 21.28 28.07
CA ARG A 282 -6.49 19.85 28.40
C ARG A 282 -5.09 19.36 28.72
N GLN A 283 -5.02 18.37 29.58
CA GLN A 283 -3.76 17.72 29.96
C GLN A 283 -3.81 16.25 29.56
N CYS A 284 -2.66 15.68 29.21
CA CYS A 284 -2.51 14.25 29.05
C CYS A 284 -1.95 13.66 30.34
N VAL A 285 -2.67 12.70 30.91
CA VAL A 285 -2.23 11.98 32.12
C VAL A 285 -2.09 10.50 31.79
N GLN A 286 -0.96 9.92 32.21
CA GLN A 286 -0.61 8.54 31.92
C GLN A 286 -0.43 7.73 33.22
N TRP A 287 -0.84 6.48 33.14
CA TRP A 287 -0.57 5.47 34.14
C TRP A 287 0.07 4.26 33.48
N THR A 288 1.01 3.64 34.19
CA THR A 288 1.69 2.43 33.75
C THR A 288 1.64 1.36 34.82
N ARG A 289 1.77 0.12 34.38
CA ARG A 289 1.85 -1.05 35.25
C ARG A 289 2.52 -2.20 34.52
N SER A 290 3.33 -3.00 35.21
CA SER A 290 3.90 -4.22 34.64
C SER A 290 2.79 -5.18 34.20
N VAL A 291 2.91 -5.78 33.01
CA VAL A 291 1.96 -6.82 32.56
C VAL A 291 2.05 -8.07 33.45
N ALA A 292 3.22 -8.30 34.07
CA ALA A 292 3.44 -9.39 35.02
C ALA A 292 2.95 -9.09 36.44
N ALA A 293 2.53 -7.85 36.73
CA ALA A 293 2.01 -7.46 38.04
C ALA A 293 0.81 -8.32 38.45
N ASP A 294 0.75 -8.70 39.73
CA ASP A 294 -0.48 -9.23 40.34
C ASP A 294 -1.61 -8.23 40.17
N ALA A 295 -2.85 -8.66 39.94
CA ALA A 295 -4.00 -7.80 39.64
C ALA A 295 -4.31 -6.73 40.71
N GLN A 296 -3.88 -6.89 41.97
CA GLN A 296 -4.05 -5.91 43.03
C GLN A 296 -2.96 -4.83 43.11
N GLU A 297 -1.84 -4.98 42.40
CA GLU A 297 -0.77 -3.98 42.40
C GLU A 297 -1.28 -2.59 41.93
N PRO A 298 -0.93 -1.50 42.63
CA PRO A 298 -1.39 -0.16 42.27
C PRO A 298 -0.84 0.32 40.93
N TRP A 299 -1.53 1.28 40.33
CA TRP A 299 -1.09 1.95 39.11
C TRP A 299 -0.06 3.03 39.40
N ASN A 300 1.01 3.06 38.63
CA ASN A 300 2.03 4.11 38.72
C ASN A 300 1.63 5.26 37.80
N ARG A 301 1.28 6.41 38.39
CA ARG A 301 1.09 7.65 37.62
C ARG A 301 2.44 8.15 37.13
N LEU A 302 2.54 8.42 35.83
CA LEU A 302 3.76 8.93 35.22
C LEU A 302 3.89 10.46 35.39
N PRO A 303 5.13 11.00 35.30
CA PRO A 303 5.36 12.44 35.19
C PRO A 303 4.55 13.07 34.05
N PRO A 304 4.20 14.35 34.15
CA PRO A 304 3.49 15.04 33.08
C PRO A 304 4.30 15.04 31.78
N LEU A 305 3.60 15.09 30.66
CA LEU A 305 4.24 15.36 29.37
C LEU A 305 4.76 16.79 29.36
N LEU A 306 5.97 16.98 28.86
CA LEU A 306 6.61 18.27 28.75
C LEU A 306 6.74 18.67 27.27
N THR A 307 6.91 19.97 27.04
CA THR A 307 7.36 20.54 25.76
C THR A 307 8.88 20.40 25.61
N GLU A 308 9.44 20.77 24.45
CA GLU A 308 10.91 20.79 24.25
C GLU A 308 11.63 21.67 25.28
N ASN A 309 11.00 22.79 25.65
CA ASN A 309 11.50 23.75 26.63
C ASN A 309 11.43 23.23 28.07
N GLY A 310 10.69 22.14 28.32
CA GLY A 310 10.50 21.56 29.65
C GLY A 310 9.26 22.05 30.40
N ASP A 311 8.46 22.92 29.80
CA ASP A 311 7.15 23.33 30.34
C ASP A 311 6.14 22.20 30.23
N GLU A 312 5.14 22.15 31.11
CA GLU A 312 4.06 21.16 31.03
C GLU A 312 3.26 21.31 29.72
N LEU A 313 3.00 20.18 29.06
CA LEU A 313 2.34 20.16 27.76
C LEU A 313 0.85 20.46 27.90
N VAL A 314 0.46 21.62 27.40
CA VAL A 314 -0.93 22.04 27.28
C VAL A 314 -1.51 21.59 25.92
N LEU A 315 -2.63 20.87 25.97
CA LEU A 315 -3.32 20.36 24.79
C LEU A 315 -4.60 21.16 24.48
N SER A 316 -4.88 21.30 23.18
CA SER A 316 -6.12 21.90 22.71
C SER A 316 -7.29 20.92 22.80
N THR A 317 -8.52 21.43 22.67
CA THR A 317 -9.73 20.60 22.68
C THR A 317 -9.80 19.59 21.53
N ARG A 318 -9.04 19.82 20.47
CA ARG A 318 -8.95 18.98 19.27
C ARG A 318 -7.63 18.26 19.25
N THR A 319 -7.45 17.37 20.22
CA THR A 319 -6.29 16.48 20.31
C THR A 319 -6.76 15.04 20.34
N ALA A 320 -6.12 14.21 19.52
CA ALA A 320 -6.20 12.77 19.57
C ALA A 320 -4.91 12.19 20.16
N LEU A 321 -5.04 11.04 20.79
CA LEU A 321 -3.93 10.30 21.36
C LEU A 321 -4.05 8.85 20.92
N GLY A 322 -2.91 8.19 20.76
CA GLY A 322 -2.84 6.75 20.56
C GLY A 322 -1.46 6.20 20.90
N LEU A 323 -1.41 4.95 21.34
CA LEU A 323 -0.16 4.28 21.73
C LEU A 323 0.43 3.46 20.57
N PHE A 324 1.74 3.57 20.36
CA PHE A 324 2.46 3.02 19.22
C PHE A 324 3.89 2.62 19.60
N SER A 325 4.29 1.37 19.36
CA SER A 325 5.56 0.83 19.86
C SER A 325 5.69 1.16 21.35
N ASP A 326 6.75 1.84 21.76
CA ASP A 326 7.07 2.35 23.08
C ASP A 326 6.71 3.83 23.28
N ARG A 327 5.92 4.39 22.36
CA ARG A 327 5.61 5.81 22.25
C ARG A 327 4.13 6.09 22.40
N LEU A 328 3.85 7.26 22.94
CA LEU A 328 2.55 7.92 22.90
C LEU A 328 2.59 8.92 21.74
N ALA A 329 1.72 8.72 20.76
CA ALA A 329 1.52 9.66 19.66
C ALA A 329 0.36 10.60 19.98
N LEU A 330 0.59 11.91 19.86
CA LEU A 330 -0.45 12.93 19.95
C LEU A 330 -0.61 13.59 18.59
N LEU A 331 -1.86 13.75 18.15
CA LEU A 331 -2.23 14.46 16.94
C LEU A 331 -3.13 15.62 17.31
N ARG A 332 -2.78 16.84 16.91
CA ARG A 332 -3.60 18.03 17.16
C ARG A 332 -3.72 18.90 15.92
N LEU A 333 -4.65 19.85 15.96
CA LEU A 333 -4.72 20.91 14.96
C LEU A 333 -3.96 22.13 15.47
N GLY A 334 -2.83 22.44 14.83
CA GLY A 334 -2.09 23.67 15.03
C GLY A 334 -2.52 24.77 14.03
N ASP A 335 -1.88 25.93 14.12
CA ASP A 335 -2.23 27.12 13.31
C ASP A 335 -2.04 26.89 11.80
N LYS A 336 -1.03 26.11 11.43
CA LYS A 336 -0.67 25.81 10.03
C LYS A 336 -1.31 24.54 9.48
N GLY A 337 -2.01 23.76 10.30
CA GLY A 337 -2.57 22.46 9.93
C GLY A 337 -2.42 21.39 11.00
N PRO A 338 -2.70 20.13 10.66
CA PRO A 338 -2.52 19.02 11.60
C PRO A 338 -1.03 18.80 11.88
N GLU A 339 -0.70 18.55 13.15
CA GLU A 339 0.65 18.28 13.62
C GLU A 339 0.65 17.11 14.59
N ALA A 340 1.72 16.32 14.55
CA ALA A 340 1.89 15.15 15.41
C ALA A 340 3.19 15.23 16.20
N GLY A 341 3.13 14.80 17.46
CA GLY A 341 4.28 14.66 18.35
C GLY A 341 4.29 13.28 19.00
N PHE A 342 5.45 12.88 19.51
CA PHE A 342 5.70 11.57 20.09
C PHE A 342 6.49 11.68 21.40
N TRP A 343 6.02 10.98 22.42
CA TRP A 343 6.62 10.89 23.75
C TRP A 343 6.86 9.44 24.10
N LEU A 344 7.77 9.14 25.03
CA LEU A 344 7.90 7.79 25.57
C LEU A 344 6.69 7.44 26.44
N ALA A 345 5.98 6.37 26.09
CA ALA A 345 4.71 5.99 26.71
C ALA A 345 4.87 5.60 28.19
N ALA A 346 6.01 5.00 28.55
CA ALA A 346 6.25 4.44 29.88
C ALA A 346 7.00 5.40 30.84
N SER A 347 7.48 6.56 30.39
CA SER A 347 8.24 7.49 31.24
C SER A 347 7.66 8.90 31.32
N GLY A 348 6.80 9.31 30.37
CA GLY A 348 6.39 10.71 30.24
C GLY A 348 7.57 11.63 29.94
N GLY A 349 7.51 12.90 30.37
CA GLY A 349 8.61 13.85 30.24
C GLY A 349 8.69 14.55 28.88
N LYS A 350 9.91 14.87 28.44
CA LYS A 350 10.16 15.59 27.16
C LYS A 350 9.77 14.75 25.95
N PRO A 351 9.39 15.39 24.82
CA PRO A 351 9.07 14.66 23.60
C PRO A 351 10.31 13.95 23.06
N ASP A 352 10.13 12.74 22.56
CA ASP A 352 11.13 12.10 21.70
C ASP A 352 11.15 12.77 20.31
N GLN A 353 9.97 13.17 19.85
CA GLN A 353 9.81 14.04 18.68
C GLN A 353 8.71 15.05 18.97
N ALA A 354 9.06 16.33 19.00
CA ALA A 354 8.07 17.38 19.23
C ALA A 354 7.05 17.48 18.09
N PHE A 355 6.03 18.30 18.31
CA PHE A 355 5.00 18.52 17.30
C PHE A 355 5.62 19.02 16.00
N ALA A 356 5.43 18.24 14.94
CA ALA A 356 5.79 18.57 13.59
C ALA A 356 4.54 18.53 12.70
N ALA A 357 4.44 19.48 11.77
CA ALA A 357 3.36 19.49 10.79
C ALA A 357 3.36 18.20 9.99
N LEU A 358 2.18 17.62 9.78
CA LEU A 358 2.05 16.47 8.89
C LEU A 358 2.43 16.88 7.47
N PRO A 359 3.16 16.03 6.73
CA PRO A 359 3.45 16.33 5.33
C PRO A 359 2.13 16.53 4.60
N VAL A 360 2.08 17.58 3.77
CA VAL A 360 0.90 17.86 2.95
C VAL A 360 0.60 16.60 2.16
N SER A 361 -0.52 15.96 2.49
CA SER A 361 -1.10 14.99 1.58
C SER A 361 -1.55 15.85 0.41
N THR A 362 -0.74 15.94 -0.64
CA THR A 362 -1.25 16.31 -1.95
C THR A 362 -2.17 15.15 -2.29
N ALA A 363 -3.40 15.24 -1.77
CA ALA A 363 -4.51 14.39 -2.15
C ALA A 363 -4.35 14.26 -3.64
N SER A 364 -4.15 13.03 -4.11
CA SER A 364 -3.83 12.83 -5.50
C SER A 364 -4.98 13.44 -6.29
N ASP A 365 -4.81 14.67 -6.78
CA ASP A 365 -5.61 15.26 -7.84
C ASP A 365 -5.82 14.10 -8.80
N GLY A 366 -7.06 13.67 -9.05
CA GLY A 366 -7.49 12.38 -9.66
C GLY A 366 -6.85 11.97 -11.01
N ARG A 367 -5.53 12.06 -11.08
CA ARG A 367 -4.61 11.84 -12.18
C ARG A 367 -3.88 10.52 -11.99
N SER A 368 -3.78 10.01 -10.75
CA SER A 368 -3.18 8.69 -10.47
C SER A 368 -3.96 7.56 -11.16
N GLN A 369 -5.29 7.56 -11.07
CA GLN A 369 -6.14 6.55 -11.73
C GLN A 369 -6.05 6.63 -13.26
N ASN A 370 -6.06 7.84 -13.82
CA ASN A 370 -5.91 8.04 -15.26
C ASN A 370 -4.50 7.68 -15.78
N ARG A 371 -3.45 7.85 -14.97
CA ARG A 371 -2.08 7.47 -15.35
C ARG A 371 -1.96 5.95 -15.47
N ASN A 372 -2.53 5.18 -14.54
CA ASN A 372 -2.55 3.71 -14.61
C ASN A 372 -3.36 3.19 -15.81
N VAL A 373 -4.53 3.77 -16.11
CA VAL A 373 -5.34 3.37 -17.28
C VAL A 373 -4.63 3.73 -18.58
N ARG A 374 -4.04 4.92 -18.68
CA ARG A 374 -3.27 5.34 -19.86
C ARG A 374 -2.05 4.45 -20.08
N ASP A 375 -1.31 4.10 -19.03
CA ASP A 375 -0.14 3.22 -19.13
C ASP A 375 -0.55 1.80 -19.52
N PHE A 376 -1.67 1.30 -18.99
CA PHE A 376 -2.26 0.03 -19.39
C PHE A 376 -2.68 0.04 -20.87
N LEU A 377 -3.45 1.04 -21.30
CA LEU A 377 -3.88 1.19 -22.69
C LEU A 377 -2.69 1.33 -23.65
N THR A 378 -1.66 2.07 -23.25
CA THR A 378 -0.42 2.21 -24.04
C THR A 378 0.28 0.86 -24.17
N THR A 379 0.37 0.09 -23.07
CA THR A 379 0.97 -1.26 -23.09
C THR A 379 0.17 -2.21 -23.99
N VAL A 380 -1.17 -2.19 -23.91
CA VAL A 380 -2.05 -3.00 -24.74
C VAL A 380 -1.92 -2.62 -26.22
N ALA A 381 -1.89 -1.32 -26.55
CA ALA A 381 -1.73 -0.85 -27.92
C ALA A 381 -0.38 -1.30 -28.52
N VAL A 382 0.69 -1.22 -27.73
CA VAL A 382 2.03 -1.67 -28.15
C VAL A 382 2.07 -3.18 -28.36
N ALA A 383 1.49 -3.95 -27.43
CA ALA A 383 1.38 -5.40 -27.57
C ALA A 383 0.55 -5.80 -28.80
N ALA A 384 -0.55 -5.08 -29.07
CA ALA A 384 -1.39 -5.31 -30.25
C ALA A 384 -0.64 -4.98 -31.55
N MET A 385 0.10 -3.86 -31.57
CA MET A 385 0.94 -3.50 -32.71
C MET A 385 2.03 -4.55 -32.96
N LEU A 386 2.69 -5.03 -31.91
CA LEU A 386 3.66 -6.12 -31.99
C LEU A 386 3.02 -7.38 -32.59
N LEU A 387 1.90 -7.84 -32.02
CA LEU A 387 1.17 -9.01 -32.50
C LEU A 387 0.75 -8.88 -33.96
N LEU A 388 0.28 -7.69 -34.37
CA LEU A 388 -0.12 -7.43 -35.76
C LEU A 388 1.09 -7.48 -36.71
N VAL A 389 2.24 -6.94 -36.30
CA VAL A 389 3.49 -7.05 -37.06
C VAL A 389 3.94 -8.51 -37.19
N PHE A 390 3.89 -9.28 -36.10
CA PHE A 390 4.21 -10.71 -36.11
C PHE A 390 3.26 -11.51 -37.01
N TRP A 391 1.95 -11.28 -36.87
CA TRP A 391 0.92 -11.99 -37.63
C TRP A 391 1.03 -11.69 -39.14
N ARG A 392 1.16 -10.42 -39.52
CA ARG A 392 1.30 -10.02 -40.92
C ARG A 392 2.59 -10.55 -41.57
N ARG A 393 3.59 -10.94 -40.78
CA ARG A 393 4.92 -11.32 -41.27
C ARG A 393 5.35 -12.74 -40.92
N GLN A 394 4.42 -13.58 -40.50
CA GLN A 394 4.68 -14.95 -40.08
C GLN A 394 5.48 -15.77 -41.11
N GLU A 395 5.20 -15.60 -42.41
CA GLU A 395 5.90 -16.29 -43.51
C GLU A 395 7.39 -15.93 -43.59
N SER A 396 7.74 -14.65 -43.42
CA SER A 396 9.14 -14.17 -43.43
C SER A 396 9.92 -14.52 -42.16
N ILE A 397 9.22 -14.86 -41.07
CA ILE A 397 9.84 -15.23 -39.79
C ILE A 397 10.19 -16.71 -39.77
N ALA A 398 9.42 -17.55 -40.46
CA ALA A 398 9.59 -19.00 -40.49
C ALA A 398 10.63 -19.48 -41.51
N ALA A 399 10.80 -18.77 -42.63
CA ALA A 399 11.74 -19.17 -43.68
C ALA A 399 13.20 -18.81 -43.32
N PRO A 400 14.13 -19.79 -43.28
CA PRO A 400 15.55 -19.50 -43.15
C PRO A 400 16.05 -18.81 -44.42
N VAL A 401 16.74 -17.68 -44.28
CA VAL A 401 17.41 -17.02 -45.41
C VAL A 401 18.63 -17.86 -45.78
N ASN A 402 18.69 -18.33 -47.03
CA ASN A 402 19.86 -19.04 -47.55
C ASN A 402 21.00 -18.04 -47.78
N LEU A 403 22.02 -18.08 -46.93
CA LEU A 403 23.19 -17.21 -47.03
C LEU A 403 24.27 -17.86 -47.92
N PRO A 404 24.92 -17.09 -48.82
CA PRO A 404 26.09 -17.53 -49.58
C PRO A 404 27.21 -18.02 -48.66
N ALA A 405 28.04 -18.94 -49.18
CA ALA A 405 29.21 -19.43 -48.45
C ALA A 405 30.10 -18.25 -48.00
N GLY A 406 30.42 -18.22 -46.69
CA GLY A 406 31.22 -17.16 -46.07
C GLY A 406 30.42 -16.02 -45.42
N LEU A 407 29.08 -16.05 -45.44
CA LEU A 407 28.24 -15.10 -44.70
C LEU A 407 27.47 -15.79 -43.58
N GLN A 408 27.45 -15.18 -42.40
CA GLN A 408 26.68 -15.66 -41.25
C GLN A 408 25.82 -14.55 -40.65
N VAL A 409 24.65 -14.90 -40.12
CA VAL A 409 23.81 -13.96 -39.35
C VAL A 409 24.53 -13.55 -38.07
N VAL A 410 24.69 -12.23 -37.87
CA VAL A 410 25.38 -11.68 -36.70
C VAL A 410 24.62 -12.01 -35.41
N GLY A 411 25.33 -12.56 -34.44
CA GLY A 411 24.80 -12.84 -33.10
C GLY A 411 24.43 -11.58 -32.30
N PRO A 412 23.58 -11.71 -31.26
CA PRO A 412 23.08 -10.56 -30.50
C PRO A 412 24.21 -9.78 -29.80
N ALA A 413 25.23 -10.46 -29.29
CA ALA A 413 26.35 -9.82 -28.58
C ALA A 413 27.12 -8.81 -29.46
N LYS A 414 27.49 -9.21 -30.69
CA LYS A 414 28.17 -8.32 -31.64
C LYS A 414 27.30 -7.13 -32.04
N ARG A 415 25.97 -7.34 -32.16
CA ARG A 415 25.02 -6.23 -32.42
C ARG A 415 24.92 -5.26 -31.25
N THR A 416 24.90 -5.76 -30.01
CA THR A 416 24.93 -4.92 -28.81
C THR A 416 26.22 -4.12 -28.74
N LEU A 417 27.37 -4.74 -29.05
CA LEU A 417 28.65 -4.05 -29.07
C LEU A 417 28.70 -2.97 -30.16
N ALA A 418 28.23 -3.28 -31.37
CA ALA A 418 28.07 -2.29 -32.44
C ALA A 418 27.21 -1.10 -31.99
N PHE A 419 26.08 -1.40 -31.33
CA PHE A 419 25.18 -0.38 -30.78
C PHE A 419 25.89 0.51 -29.76
N MET A 420 26.66 -0.06 -28.83
CA MET A 420 27.38 0.73 -27.82
C MET A 420 28.40 1.68 -28.47
N ILE A 421 29.13 1.20 -29.47
CA ILE A 421 30.10 2.03 -30.21
C ILE A 421 29.38 3.16 -30.98
N ASP A 422 28.29 2.83 -31.69
CA ASP A 422 27.54 3.79 -32.49
C ASP A 422 26.74 4.80 -31.63
N ALA A 423 26.36 4.43 -30.40
CA ALA A 423 25.62 5.29 -29.48
C ALA A 423 26.51 6.30 -28.75
N ALA A 424 27.81 5.99 -28.60
CA ALA A 424 28.75 6.83 -27.86
C ALA A 424 28.83 8.29 -28.36
N PRO A 425 28.86 8.60 -29.68
CA PRO A 425 28.87 9.98 -30.16
C PRO A 425 27.59 10.75 -29.78
N ALA A 426 26.42 10.14 -29.94
CA ALA A 426 25.16 10.75 -29.57
C ALA A 426 25.05 10.97 -28.06
N LEU A 427 25.54 10.00 -27.27
CA LEU A 427 25.61 10.08 -25.82
C LEU A 427 26.55 11.21 -25.37
N ALA A 428 27.72 11.34 -25.99
CA ALA A 428 28.68 12.39 -25.67
C ALA A 428 28.11 13.79 -25.95
N ILE A 429 27.45 13.99 -27.09
CA ILE A 429 26.80 15.26 -27.43
C ILE A 429 25.66 15.57 -26.46
N MET A 430 24.83 14.57 -26.14
CA MET A 430 23.73 14.74 -25.19
C MET A 430 24.25 15.06 -23.78
N LEU A 431 25.25 14.32 -23.28
CA LEU A 431 25.82 14.57 -21.97
C LEU A 431 26.49 15.95 -21.92
N TRP A 432 27.20 16.37 -22.97
CA TRP A 432 27.79 17.71 -23.03
C TRP A 432 26.76 18.82 -22.78
N TRP A 433 25.57 18.70 -23.37
CA TRP A 433 24.56 19.75 -23.34
C TRP A 433 23.59 19.64 -22.14
N TRP A 434 23.36 18.44 -21.62
CA TRP A 434 22.40 18.16 -20.54
C TRP A 434 23.04 17.60 -19.25
N PHE A 435 24.36 17.70 -19.08
CA PHE A 435 25.07 17.15 -17.92
C PHE A 435 24.49 17.60 -16.57
N GLY A 436 24.21 18.90 -16.42
CA GLY A 436 23.69 19.48 -15.18
C GLY A 436 22.35 18.85 -14.77
N PRO A 437 21.29 18.99 -15.57
CA PRO A 437 19.99 18.39 -15.27
C PRO A 437 20.05 16.87 -15.03
N ILE A 438 20.83 16.14 -15.83
CA ILE A 438 20.96 14.69 -15.71
C ILE A 438 21.67 14.30 -14.42
N SER A 439 22.76 14.98 -14.05
CA SER A 439 23.50 14.66 -12.84
C SER A 439 22.68 14.96 -11.58
N THR A 440 22.00 16.09 -11.52
CA THR A 440 21.06 16.43 -10.43
C THR A 440 19.99 15.34 -10.28
N TYR A 441 19.28 15.01 -11.35
CA TYR A 441 18.26 13.97 -11.33
C TYR A 441 18.83 12.60 -10.92
N TYR A 442 20.03 12.24 -11.38
CA TYR A 442 20.67 10.99 -11.00
C TYR A 442 21.02 10.93 -9.50
N HIS A 443 21.49 12.04 -8.93
CA HIS A 443 21.77 12.12 -7.49
C HIS A 443 20.49 12.03 -6.65
N GLU A 444 19.43 12.74 -7.05
CA GLU A 444 18.11 12.67 -6.41
C GLU A 444 17.53 11.25 -6.50
N PHE A 445 17.57 10.64 -7.68
CA PHE A 445 17.12 9.27 -7.89
C PHE A 445 17.88 8.28 -7.00
N ARG A 446 19.22 8.40 -6.93
CA ARG A 446 20.06 7.53 -6.09
C ARG A 446 19.79 7.74 -4.60
N ALA A 447 19.59 8.98 -4.17
CA ALA A 447 19.24 9.30 -2.79
C ALA A 447 17.85 8.73 -2.43
N ALA A 448 16.86 8.89 -3.31
CA ALA A 448 15.52 8.32 -3.16
C ALA A 448 15.57 6.79 -3.08
N ALA A 449 16.30 6.14 -3.99
CA ALA A 449 16.46 4.69 -4.00
C ALA A 449 17.14 4.15 -2.73
N ALA A 450 18.17 4.84 -2.22
CA ALA A 450 18.84 4.48 -0.97
C ALA A 450 17.94 4.71 0.25
N GLY A 451 17.06 5.72 0.22
CA GLY A 451 16.09 6.03 1.27
C GLY A 451 14.78 5.23 1.20
N GLY A 452 14.63 4.33 0.21
CA GLY A 452 13.36 3.62 -0.03
C GLY A 452 12.20 4.56 -0.37
N GLU A 453 12.49 5.72 -0.93
CA GLU A 453 11.51 6.66 -1.48
C GLU A 453 11.19 6.28 -2.93
N GLN A 454 9.96 6.57 -3.36
CA GLN A 454 9.67 6.53 -4.78
C GLN A 454 10.44 7.68 -5.45
N PRO A 455 11.23 7.39 -6.51
CA PRO A 455 11.94 8.42 -7.23
C PRO A 455 10.95 9.42 -7.83
N ALA A 456 11.31 10.70 -7.80
CA ALA A 456 10.53 11.76 -8.42
C ALA A 456 10.37 11.50 -9.93
N ASP A 457 9.26 12.00 -10.51
CA ASP A 457 9.06 11.99 -11.96
C ASP A 457 10.24 12.70 -12.65
N ALA A 458 10.73 12.12 -13.75
CA ALA A 458 11.87 12.69 -14.47
C ALA A 458 11.57 14.13 -14.92
N PRO A 459 12.48 15.09 -14.66
CA PRO A 459 12.25 16.48 -15.02
C PRO A 459 12.20 16.64 -16.55
N ARG A 460 11.49 17.67 -17.01
CA ARG A 460 11.21 17.90 -18.44
C ARG A 460 12.50 17.97 -19.27
N GLU A 461 13.56 18.51 -18.69
CA GLU A 461 14.89 18.64 -19.28
C GLU A 461 15.51 17.27 -19.56
N VAL A 462 15.38 16.31 -18.64
CA VAL A 462 15.87 14.93 -18.81
C VAL A 462 15.07 14.20 -19.89
N VAL A 463 13.75 14.44 -19.94
CA VAL A 463 12.89 13.90 -21.02
C VAL A 463 13.34 14.44 -22.39
N TRP A 464 13.64 15.74 -22.49
CA TRP A 464 14.16 16.35 -23.71
C TRP A 464 15.57 15.85 -24.07
N ALA A 465 16.45 15.69 -23.09
CA ALA A 465 17.79 15.14 -23.31
C ALA A 465 17.70 13.74 -23.94
N TRP A 466 16.82 12.90 -23.41
CA TRP A 466 16.57 11.57 -23.96
C TRP A 466 15.96 11.62 -25.37
N PHE A 467 15.02 12.53 -25.62
CA PHE A 467 14.48 12.74 -26.97
C PHE A 467 15.56 13.11 -27.98
N TRP A 468 16.43 14.07 -27.65
CA TRP A 468 17.50 14.51 -28.54
C TRP A 468 18.58 13.46 -28.76
N PHE A 469 18.94 12.70 -27.72
CA PHE A 469 19.81 11.53 -27.87
C PHE A 469 19.29 10.59 -28.97
N ARG A 470 17.99 10.28 -28.97
CA ARG A 470 17.37 9.42 -30.00
C ARG A 470 17.42 10.03 -31.38
N VAL A 471 17.12 11.32 -31.51
CA VAL A 471 17.16 12.03 -32.80
C VAL A 471 18.58 12.00 -33.37
N ILE A 472 19.58 12.38 -32.57
CA ILE A 472 20.99 12.42 -32.99
C ILE A 472 21.48 11.03 -33.36
N TYR A 473 21.22 10.04 -32.50
CA TYR A 473 21.62 8.66 -32.75
C TYR A 473 20.97 8.08 -34.03
N THR A 474 19.67 8.34 -34.22
CA THR A 474 18.94 7.86 -35.41
C THR A 474 19.44 8.55 -36.68
N ALA A 475 19.69 9.86 -36.63
CA ALA A 475 20.25 10.62 -37.75
C ALA A 475 21.66 10.13 -38.11
N TYR A 476 22.51 9.93 -37.11
CA TYR A 476 23.85 9.36 -37.24
C TYR A 476 23.79 8.02 -37.98
N CYS A 477 22.99 7.06 -37.48
CA CYS A 477 22.90 5.75 -38.11
C CYS A 477 22.28 5.80 -39.51
N THR A 478 21.29 6.65 -39.75
CA THR A 478 20.68 6.81 -41.08
C THR A 478 21.69 7.31 -42.10
N ALA A 479 22.49 8.33 -41.74
CA ALA A 479 23.52 8.86 -42.62
C ALA A 479 24.55 7.78 -42.96
N PHE A 480 25.16 7.16 -41.97
CA PHE A 480 26.21 6.16 -42.21
C PHE A 480 25.69 4.91 -42.93
N GLU A 481 24.51 4.40 -42.59
CA GLU A 481 23.93 3.24 -43.28
C GLU A 481 23.57 3.58 -44.73
N GLY A 482 23.06 4.79 -45.01
CA GLY A 482 22.78 5.25 -46.37
C GLY A 482 24.02 5.26 -47.25
N PHE A 483 25.13 5.83 -46.76
CA PHE A 483 26.36 5.98 -47.53
C PHE A 483 27.21 4.71 -47.59
N LEU A 484 27.32 3.97 -46.48
CA LEU A 484 28.31 2.90 -46.30
C LEU A 484 27.69 1.50 -46.14
N ALA A 485 26.36 1.37 -46.19
CA ALA A 485 25.63 0.12 -45.91
C ALA A 485 25.91 -0.50 -44.51
N ALA A 486 26.63 0.23 -43.64
CA ALA A 486 26.97 -0.16 -42.29
C ALA A 486 27.36 1.09 -41.48
N THR A 487 27.02 1.10 -40.20
CA THR A 487 27.48 2.13 -39.25
C THR A 487 28.95 1.88 -38.88
N PRO A 488 29.69 2.89 -38.39
CA PRO A 488 31.09 2.72 -38.01
C PRO A 488 31.33 1.58 -37.02
N GLY A 489 30.51 1.45 -35.98
CA GLY A 489 30.57 0.34 -35.03
C GLY A 489 30.31 -1.03 -35.67
N LYS A 490 29.32 -1.11 -36.59
CA LYS A 490 29.09 -2.34 -37.37
C LYS A 490 30.27 -2.68 -38.27
N ARG A 491 30.85 -1.68 -38.96
CA ARG A 491 32.02 -1.89 -39.83
C ARG A 491 33.23 -2.37 -39.05
N LEU A 492 33.49 -1.79 -37.88
CA LEU A 492 34.58 -2.20 -36.99
C LEU A 492 34.45 -3.68 -36.57
N LEU A 493 33.22 -4.19 -36.46
CA LEU A 493 32.93 -5.57 -36.10
C LEU A 493 32.68 -6.48 -37.31
N GLY A 494 33.00 -6.03 -38.53
CA GLY A 494 32.83 -6.83 -39.77
C GLY A 494 31.37 -7.10 -40.14
N CYS A 495 30.43 -6.30 -39.63
CA CYS A 495 29.00 -6.45 -39.85
C CYS A 495 28.52 -5.54 -41.00
N GLN A 496 27.64 -6.07 -41.85
CA GLN A 496 27.01 -5.33 -42.94
C GLN A 496 25.49 -5.53 -42.94
N VAL A 497 24.77 -4.52 -43.46
CA VAL A 497 23.32 -4.53 -43.59
C VAL A 497 22.97 -4.82 -45.03
N LEU A 498 22.24 -5.92 -45.26
CA LEU A 498 21.78 -6.33 -46.58
C LEU A 498 20.25 -6.37 -46.63
N SER A 499 19.71 -6.27 -47.84
CA SER A 499 18.31 -6.60 -48.12
C SER A 499 18.06 -8.10 -47.88
N GLU A 500 16.80 -8.50 -47.75
CA GLU A 500 16.39 -9.92 -47.73
C GLU A 500 16.81 -10.66 -49.01
N THR A 501 16.94 -9.96 -50.14
CA THR A 501 17.50 -10.48 -51.40
C THR A 501 19.03 -10.55 -51.42
N LEU A 502 19.69 -10.18 -50.32
CA LEU A 502 21.15 -10.11 -50.15
C LEU A 502 21.85 -9.00 -50.95
N ASP A 503 21.08 -8.13 -51.62
CA ASP A 503 21.60 -6.91 -52.25
C ASP A 503 21.83 -5.79 -51.22
N ARG A 504 22.47 -4.71 -51.67
CA ARG A 504 22.60 -3.48 -50.88
C ARG A 504 21.21 -2.94 -50.53
N ALA A 505 20.98 -2.67 -49.25
CA ALA A 505 19.70 -2.13 -48.78
C ALA A 505 19.40 -0.77 -49.42
N ASN A 506 18.15 -0.59 -49.88
CA ASN A 506 17.67 0.67 -50.45
C ASN A 506 17.47 1.74 -49.36
N LEU A 507 17.52 3.02 -49.72
CA LEU A 507 17.30 4.16 -48.83
C LEU A 507 15.98 4.07 -48.07
N LEU A 508 14.91 3.58 -48.71
CA LEU A 508 13.62 3.39 -48.04
C LEU A 508 13.68 2.30 -46.96
N GLN A 509 14.41 1.20 -47.19
CA GLN A 509 14.62 0.16 -46.19
C GLN A 509 15.43 0.70 -45.01
N ILE A 510 16.47 1.47 -45.29
CA ILE A 510 17.30 2.13 -44.27
C ILE A 510 16.47 3.14 -43.45
N GLY A 511 15.60 3.91 -44.12
CA GLY A 511 14.70 4.87 -43.47
C GLY A 511 13.70 4.19 -42.54
N VAL A 512 12.95 3.20 -43.04
CA VAL A 512 11.96 2.43 -42.24
C VAL A 512 12.62 1.81 -41.00
N ARG A 513 13.81 1.24 -41.18
CA ARG A 513 14.56 0.61 -40.10
C ARG A 513 15.00 1.58 -39.01
N ASN A 514 15.43 2.79 -39.40
CA ASN A 514 15.89 3.80 -38.46
C ASN A 514 14.72 4.55 -37.78
N VAL A 515 13.59 4.74 -38.46
CA VAL A 515 12.37 5.24 -37.82
C VAL A 515 11.86 4.27 -36.74
N ALA A 516 11.84 2.96 -37.04
CA ALA A 516 11.48 1.95 -36.05
C ALA A 516 12.40 1.99 -34.82
N ARG A 517 13.70 2.26 -35.02
CA ARG A 517 14.68 2.42 -33.94
C ARG A 517 14.32 3.56 -32.97
N MET A 518 13.73 4.65 -33.46
CA MET A 518 13.30 5.78 -32.61
C MET A 518 12.20 5.37 -31.63
N ILE A 519 11.33 4.45 -32.05
CA ILE A 519 10.25 3.86 -31.23
C ILE A 519 10.82 2.82 -30.26
N GLU A 520 11.72 1.95 -30.73
CA GLU A 520 12.37 0.91 -29.91
C GLU A 520 13.16 1.51 -28.73
N LEU A 521 13.67 2.73 -28.87
CA LEU A 521 14.42 3.45 -27.82
C LEU A 521 13.53 4.27 -26.86
N GLU A 522 12.21 4.15 -26.90
CA GLU A 522 11.31 4.86 -25.98
C GLU A 522 11.29 4.18 -24.58
N PRO A 523 11.78 4.84 -23.51
CA PRO A 523 11.92 4.26 -22.18
C PRO A 523 10.56 3.97 -21.55
N TYR A 524 9.55 4.79 -21.85
CA TYR A 524 8.18 4.59 -21.39
C TYR A 524 7.53 3.32 -21.96
N LEU A 525 8.00 2.82 -23.11
CA LEU A 525 7.53 1.56 -23.71
C LEU A 525 8.17 0.32 -23.08
N LYS A 526 8.90 0.48 -21.97
CA LYS A 526 9.54 -0.60 -21.21
C LYS A 526 10.42 -1.50 -22.08
N ILE A 527 11.23 -0.97 -23.01
CA ILE A 527 12.34 -1.55 -23.83
C ILE A 527 12.39 -3.09 -24.03
N TRP A 528 12.31 -3.89 -22.96
CA TRP A 528 12.27 -5.34 -22.91
C TRP A 528 11.41 -6.03 -24.00
N PRO A 529 10.12 -5.71 -24.25
CA PRO A 529 9.33 -6.41 -25.25
C PRO A 529 9.93 -6.35 -26.66
N PHE A 530 10.53 -5.20 -27.02
CA PHE A 530 11.15 -4.99 -28.33
C PHE A 530 12.48 -5.73 -28.46
N LEU A 531 13.26 -5.79 -27.38
CA LEU A 531 14.50 -6.55 -27.34
C LEU A 531 14.25 -8.07 -27.43
N PHE A 532 13.19 -8.56 -26.77
CA PHE A 532 12.82 -9.98 -26.79
C PHE A 532 12.46 -10.49 -28.19
N VAL A 533 11.95 -9.65 -29.10
CA VAL A 533 11.67 -10.03 -30.51
C VAL A 533 12.89 -10.64 -31.20
N ILE A 534 14.10 -10.16 -30.90
CA ILE A 534 15.34 -10.67 -31.49
C ILE A 534 15.57 -12.14 -31.11
N LEU A 535 15.19 -12.54 -29.90
CA LEU A 535 15.38 -13.90 -29.40
C LEU A 535 14.38 -14.89 -30.01
N PHE A 536 13.18 -14.41 -30.40
CA PHE A 536 12.13 -15.25 -30.95
C PHE A 536 12.15 -15.34 -32.49
N THR A 537 13.01 -14.58 -33.18
CA THR A 537 13.16 -14.68 -34.63
C THR A 537 14.32 -15.58 -35.02
N ARG A 538 14.08 -16.50 -35.97
CA ARG A 538 15.09 -17.46 -36.44
C ARG A 538 16.33 -16.78 -37.03
N ASN A 539 16.12 -15.66 -37.72
CA ASN A 539 17.18 -14.84 -38.32
C ASN A 539 17.71 -13.74 -37.37
N ARG A 540 17.32 -13.78 -36.08
CA ARG A 540 17.72 -12.83 -35.02
C ARG A 540 17.56 -11.37 -35.46
N GLN A 541 16.44 -11.03 -36.09
CA GLN A 541 16.16 -9.70 -36.62
C GLN A 541 15.46 -8.84 -35.56
N ARG A 542 15.78 -7.54 -35.52
CA ARG A 542 15.01 -6.57 -34.72
C ARG A 542 13.69 -6.25 -35.41
N MET A 543 12.75 -5.63 -34.72
CA MET A 543 11.51 -5.17 -35.33
C MET A 543 11.77 -4.26 -36.54
N GLY A 544 12.67 -3.29 -36.39
CA GLY A 544 13.05 -2.44 -37.53
C GLY A 544 13.64 -3.22 -38.71
N ASP A 545 14.44 -4.27 -38.44
CA ASP A 545 15.04 -5.10 -39.49
C ASP A 545 13.96 -5.94 -40.21
N LEU A 546 12.99 -6.49 -39.46
CA LEU A 546 11.82 -7.20 -39.99
C LEU A 546 10.97 -6.28 -40.86
N LEU A 547 10.62 -5.09 -40.37
CA LEU A 547 9.79 -4.13 -41.11
C LEU A 547 10.45 -3.69 -42.43
N ALA A 548 11.77 -3.45 -42.38
CA ALA A 548 12.55 -3.03 -43.54
C ALA A 548 12.94 -4.17 -44.50
N ARG A 549 12.68 -5.44 -44.17
CA ARG A 549 13.18 -6.61 -44.93
C ARG A 549 14.70 -6.57 -45.10
N THR A 550 15.40 -6.40 -43.98
CA THR A 550 16.86 -6.34 -43.96
C THR A 550 17.42 -7.37 -43.00
N ILE A 551 18.63 -7.83 -43.28
CA ILE A 551 19.38 -8.75 -42.42
C ILE A 551 20.76 -8.16 -42.15
N VAL A 552 21.27 -8.41 -40.94
CA VAL A 552 22.63 -8.02 -40.56
C VAL A 552 23.48 -9.28 -40.58
N VAL A 553 24.48 -9.27 -41.47
CA VAL A 553 25.40 -10.39 -41.70
C VAL A 553 26.82 -9.99 -41.34
N GLU A 554 27.65 -10.99 -41.05
CA GLU A 554 29.09 -10.86 -40.92
C GLU A 554 29.79 -11.79 -41.90
N HIS A 555 30.98 -11.38 -42.33
CA HIS A 555 31.88 -12.27 -43.07
C HIS A 555 32.49 -13.28 -42.09
N GLN A 556 32.28 -14.57 -42.36
CA GLN A 556 33.06 -15.60 -41.71
C GLN A 556 34.48 -15.52 -42.23
N THR A 557 35.41 -15.16 -41.34
CA THR A 557 36.82 -15.44 -41.56
C THR A 557 36.93 -16.96 -41.60
N VAL A 558 37.08 -17.53 -42.80
CA VAL A 558 37.43 -18.94 -42.94
C VAL A 558 38.77 -19.08 -42.23
N VAL A 559 38.75 -19.61 -41.01
CA VAL A 559 39.98 -20.11 -40.39
C VAL A 559 40.43 -21.22 -41.32
N PRO A 560 41.60 -21.11 -41.97
CA PRO A 560 42.12 -22.21 -42.77
C PRO A 560 42.18 -23.42 -41.84
N SER A 561 41.34 -24.41 -42.08
CA SER A 561 41.53 -25.72 -41.49
C SER A 561 42.87 -26.19 -42.04
N ASP A 562 43.90 -26.14 -41.20
CA ASP A 562 45.24 -26.63 -41.51
C ASP A 562 45.12 -28.06 -42.07
N PRO A 563 45.34 -28.28 -43.38
CA PRO A 563 45.22 -29.61 -43.97
C PRO A 563 46.34 -30.55 -43.47
N ASP A 564 47.32 -30.03 -42.72
CA ASP A 564 48.51 -30.75 -42.25
C ASP A 564 48.44 -31.21 -40.79
N ARG A 565 47.30 -31.04 -40.10
CA ARG A 565 47.06 -31.81 -38.85
C ARG A 565 46.68 -33.23 -39.21
N GLY A 566 47.73 -33.99 -39.51
CA GLY A 566 47.71 -35.41 -39.80
C GLY A 566 46.80 -36.17 -38.86
N THR A 567 45.97 -37.01 -39.47
CA THR A 567 45.44 -38.20 -38.83
C THR A 567 46.61 -38.97 -38.23
N ASP A 568 46.76 -38.96 -36.90
CA ASP A 568 47.57 -39.97 -36.24
C ASP A 568 47.03 -41.35 -36.67
N PRO A 569 47.89 -42.26 -37.16
CA PRO A 569 47.45 -43.62 -37.44
C PRO A 569 46.96 -44.26 -36.14
N PRO A 570 45.95 -45.15 -36.20
CA PRO A 570 45.49 -45.87 -35.02
C PRO A 570 46.65 -46.70 -34.42
N PRO A 571 46.69 -46.88 -33.09
CA PRO A 571 47.73 -47.67 -32.45
C PRO A 571 47.70 -49.11 -32.99
N GLU A 572 48.83 -49.58 -33.49
CA GLU A 572 49.06 -51.01 -33.77
C GLU A 572 49.28 -51.75 -32.44
N ASP A 573 48.68 -52.95 -32.33
CA ASP A 573 48.80 -53.89 -31.20
C ASP A 573 50.23 -54.41 -30.99
#